data_AF-A0A0T5NR71-F1
#
_entry.id   AF-A0A0T5NR71-F1
#
_cell.length_a   1.000
_cell.length_b   1.000
_cell.length_c   1.000
_cell.angle_alpha   90.00
_cell.angle_beta   90.00
_cell.angle_gamma   90.00
#
_symmetry.space_group_name_H-M   'P 1'
#
loop_
_entity.id
_entity.type
_entity.pdbx_description
1 polymer ?
#
loop_
_entity_poly.entity_id
_entity_poly.type
_entity_poly.pdbx_seq_one_letter_code
_entity_poly.pdbx_strand_id
1 'polypeptide(L)' 'MPNSSSKRLERLQVMISEDELKALDDWRFAAHMPSRAAAVRELLKRGLAAEGYFSIAGGGSASKDFGVISSGSGTRDADK' A
#
# COMPACT_ATOMS: atom_id res chain seq x y z
N MET A 1 28.24 16.15 16.95
CA MET A 1 27.87 14.73 16.73
C MET A 1 26.64 14.70 15.83
N PRO A 2 26.70 14.18 14.58
CA PRO A 2 25.49 14.00 13.79
C PRO A 2 24.69 12.81 14.33
N ASN A 3 23.46 13.08 14.76
CA ASN A 3 22.52 12.08 15.28
C ASN A 3 21.96 11.28 14.09
N SER A 4 22.46 10.06 13.88
CA SER A 4 22.07 9.19 12.78
C SER A 4 20.59 8.79 12.91
N SER A 5 19.73 9.59 12.26
CA SER A 5 18.43 9.24 11.70
C SER A 5 17.83 7.92 12.20
N SER A 6 17.15 7.97 13.34
CA SER A 6 16.14 6.98 13.71
C SER A 6 15.25 6.76 12.50
N LYS A 7 15.22 5.54 11.95
CA LYS A 7 14.20 5.11 10.97
C LYS A 7 12.84 5.37 11.61
N ARG A 8 12.26 6.55 11.37
CA ARG A 8 10.95 6.90 11.90
C ARG A 8 9.95 6.01 11.17
N LEU A 9 9.54 4.95 11.87
CA LEU A 9 8.46 4.10 11.45
C LEU A 9 7.16 4.81 11.82
N GLU A 10 6.36 5.15 10.81
CA GLU A 10 5.03 5.71 11.01
C GLU A 10 4.00 4.57 11.05
N ARG A 11 2.97 4.72 11.89
CA ARG A 11 1.88 3.76 12.00
C ARG A 11 0.82 4.09 10.96
N LEU A 12 0.59 3.19 10.01
CA LEU A 12 -0.48 3.27 9.03
C LEU A 12 -1.68 2.44 9.52
N GLN A 13 -2.85 3.06 9.62
CA GLN A 13 -4.13 2.36 9.83
C GLN A 13 -4.81 2.19 8.48
N VAL A 14 -5.24 0.97 8.17
CA VAL A 14 -5.96 0.65 6.93
C VAL A 14 -7.14 -0.23 7.29
N MET A 15 -8.28 0.07 6.70
CA MET A 15 -9.46 -0.79 6.76
C MET A 15 -9.34 -1.81 5.62
N ILE A 16 -9.42 -3.10 5.97
CA ILE A 16 -9.40 -4.20 5.01
C ILE A 16 -10.56 -5.14 5.31
N SER A 17 -11.07 -5.79 4.28
CA SER A 17 -12.11 -6.81 4.42
C SER A 17 -11.56 -8.10 5.04
N GLU A 18 -12.46 -8.97 5.50
CA GLU A 18 -12.09 -10.26 6.09
C GLU A 18 -11.38 -11.17 5.07
N ASP A 19 -11.84 -11.17 3.81
CA ASP A 19 -11.24 -11.97 2.74
C ASP A 19 -9.81 -11.51 2.44
N GLU A 20 -9.57 -10.19 2.39
CA GLU A 20 -8.22 -9.65 2.20
C GLU A 20 -7.31 -9.96 3.38
N LEU A 21 -7.82 -9.88 4.61
CA LEU A 21 -7.06 -10.26 5.80
C LEU A 21 -6.66 -11.73 5.75
N LYS A 22 -7.57 -12.62 5.34
CA LYS A 22 -7.29 -14.04 5.16
C LYS A 22 -6.24 -14.28 4.08
N ALA A 23 -6.39 -13.65 2.92
CA ALA A 23 -5.42 -13.77 1.82
C ALA A 23 -4.01 -13.29 2.24
N LEU A 24 -3.93 -12.20 3.02
CA LEU A 24 -2.68 -11.69 3.58
C LEU A 24 -2.03 -12.71 4.52
N ASP A 25 -2.81 -13.34 5.41
CA ASP A 25 -2.30 -14.35 6.33
C ASP A 25 -1.86 -15.62 5.59
N ASP A 26 -2.64 -16.11 4.63
CA ASP A 26 -2.28 -17.28 3.81
C ASP A 26 -0.96 -17.03 3.06
N TRP A 27 -0.80 -15.84 2.46
CA TRP A 27 0.46 -15.44 1.82
C TRP A 27 1.62 -15.30 2.83
N ARG A 28 1.36 -14.75 4.03
CA ARG A 28 2.36 -14.63 5.11
C ARG A 28 2.92 -15.99 5.48
N PHE A 29 2.07 -17.01 5.59
CA PHE A 29 2.51 -18.37 5.90
C PHE A 29 3.31 -18.98 4.74
N ALA A 30 2.84 -18.84 3.50
CA ALA A 30 3.55 -19.34 2.32
C ALA A 30 4.93 -18.70 2.12
N ALA A 31 5.04 -17.40 2.43
CA ALA A 31 6.29 -16.64 2.31
C ALA A 31 7.17 -16.71 3.58
N HIS A 32 6.82 -17.53 4.58
CA HIS A 32 7.52 -17.66 5.87
C HIS A 32 7.76 -16.32 6.59
N MET A 33 6.81 -15.41 6.49
CA MET A 33 6.92 -14.07 7.04
C MET A 33 6.63 -14.05 8.56
N PRO A 34 7.53 -13.48 9.39
CA PRO A 34 7.46 -13.61 10.85
C PRO A 34 6.33 -12.77 11.49
N SER A 35 5.78 -11.78 10.77
CA SER A 35 4.65 -10.97 11.27
C SER A 35 3.78 -10.45 10.14
N ARG A 36 2.52 -10.11 10.46
CA ARG A 36 1.60 -9.46 9.51
C ARG A 36 2.15 -8.12 9.03
N ALA A 37 2.78 -7.34 9.92
CA ALA A 37 3.42 -6.08 9.52
C ALA A 37 4.57 -6.30 8.52
N ALA A 38 5.36 -7.37 8.68
CA ALA A 38 6.40 -7.72 7.71
C ALA A 38 5.78 -8.11 6.35
N ALA A 39 4.70 -8.89 6.37
CA ALA A 39 3.99 -9.28 5.16
C ALA A 39 3.42 -8.06 4.41
N VAL A 40 2.72 -7.17 5.10
CA VAL A 40 2.17 -5.93 4.50
C VAL A 40 3.28 -5.06 3.90
N ARG A 41 4.40 -4.87 4.62
CA ARG A 41 5.55 -4.10 4.11
C ARG A 41 6.14 -4.71 2.85
N GLU A 42 6.24 -6.03 2.80
CA GLU A 42 6.80 -6.73 1.65
C GLU A 42 5.84 -6.67 0.45
N LEU A 43 4.53 -6.78 0.65
CA LEU A 43 3.53 -6.56 -0.41
C LEU A 43 3.56 -5.13 -0.93
N LEU A 44 3.64 -4.14 -0.04
CA LEU A 44 3.79 -2.73 -0.43
C LEU A 44 5.08 -2.51 -1.24
N LYS A 45 6.20 -3.08 -0.80
CA LYS A 45 7.47 -2.98 -1.52
C LYS A 45 7.38 -3.63 -2.91
N ARG A 46 6.73 -4.80 -3.02
CA ARG A 46 6.52 -5.50 -4.29
C ARG A 46 5.59 -4.74 -5.23
N GLY A 47 4.49 -4.18 -4.72
CA GLY A 47 3.58 -3.35 -5.51
C GLY A 47 4.27 -2.09 -6.05
N LEU A 48 4.98 -1.36 -5.18
CA LEU A 48 5.72 -0.15 -5.57
C LEU A 48 6.87 -0.44 -6.56
N ALA A 49 7.52 -1.60 -6.44
CA ALA A 49 8.53 -2.02 -7.40
C ALA A 49 7.92 -2.45 -8.74
N ALA A 50 6.78 -3.15 -8.72
CA ALA A 50 6.07 -3.58 -9.93
C ALA A 50 5.52 -2.40 -10.74
N GLU A 51 5.06 -1.35 -10.07
CA GLU A 51 4.59 -0.11 -10.71
C GLU A 51 5.71 0.88 -11.06
N GLY A 52 6.97 0.57 -10.72
CA GLY A 52 8.11 1.45 -11.02
C GLY A 52 8.15 2.73 -10.18
N TYR A 53 7.44 2.79 -9.05
CA TYR A 53 7.38 3.99 -8.21
C TYR A 53 8.71 4.35 -7.54
N PHE A 54 9.58 3.36 -7.28
CA PHE A 54 10.92 3.63 -6.75
C PHE A 54 11.82 4.42 -7.74
N SER A 55 11.52 4.39 -9.04
CA SER A 55 12.17 5.24 -10.05
C SER A 55 11.58 6.66 -10.14
N ILE A 56 10.35 6.87 -9.66
CA ILE A 56 9.62 8.16 -9.72
C ILE A 56 9.80 8.98 -8.44
N ALA A 57 10.02 8.33 -7.29
CA ALA A 57 10.13 8.95 -5.98
C ALA A 57 11.47 9.69 -5.71
N GLY A 58 12.11 10.21 -6.76
CA GLY A 58 13.24 11.14 -6.66
C GLY A 58 12.78 12.54 -6.28
N GLY A 59 12.42 12.74 -5.01
CA GLY A 59 12.27 14.08 -4.41
C GLY A 59 10.85 14.65 -4.45
N GLY A 60 10.15 14.54 -3.31
CA GLY A 60 9.20 15.57 -2.89
C GLY A 60 7.88 15.72 -3.66
N SER A 61 7.34 14.68 -4.29
CA SER A 61 6.00 14.77 -4.89
C SER A 61 4.91 14.51 -3.85
N ALA A 62 3.91 15.40 -3.81
CA ALA A 62 2.86 15.40 -2.81
C ALA A 62 1.95 14.17 -2.95
N SER A 63 1.44 13.68 -1.81
CA SER A 63 0.52 12.53 -1.73
C SER A 63 -0.79 12.69 -2.50
N LYS A 64 -1.06 13.86 -3.07
CA LYS A 64 -2.24 14.19 -3.87
C LYS A 64 -2.18 13.61 -5.29
N ASP A 65 -1.00 13.25 -5.78
CA ASP A 65 -0.81 12.74 -7.15
C ASP A 65 -0.95 11.21 -7.28
N PHE A 66 -1.13 10.48 -6.17
CA PHE A 66 -1.19 9.00 -6.15
C PHE A 66 -2.62 8.43 -6.16
N GLY A 67 -3.61 9.20 -6.62
CA GLY A 67 -5.01 8.78 -6.63
C GLY A 67 -5.32 7.70 -7.68
N VAL A 68 -5.15 6.41 -7.33
CA VAL A 68 -5.66 5.27 -8.11
C VAL A 68 -7.13 5.00 -7.76
N ILE A 69 -7.99 5.98 -8.02
CA ILE A 69 -9.43 5.77 -8.13
C ILE A 69 -9.85 6.23 -9.52
N SER A 70 -9.79 5.30 -10.48
CA SER A 70 -10.63 5.41 -11.66
C SER A 70 -12.07 5.31 -11.17
N SER A 71 -12.74 6.45 -11.03
CA SER A 71 -14.19 6.48 -10.88
C SER A 71 -14.79 5.88 -12.15
N GLY A 72 -15.04 4.57 -12.10
CA GLY A 72 -15.87 3.87 -13.06
C GLY A 72 -17.22 4.57 -13.13
N SER A 73 -17.51 5.10 -14.31
CA SER A 73 -18.77 5.68 -14.71
C SER A 73 -19.92 4.70 -14.48
N GLY A 74 -20.66 4.87 -13.38
CA GLY A 74 -22.01 4.34 -13.20
C GLY A 74 -23.01 5.44 -13.55
N THR A 75 -23.40 5.48 -14.81
CA THR A 75 -24.40 6.39 -15.38
C THR A 75 -25.68 6.43 -14.53
N ARG A 76 -26.15 7.65 -14.25
CA ARG A 76 -27.47 7.93 -13.69
C ARG A 76 -28.51 7.51 -14.73
N ASP A 77 -29.18 6.38 -14.52
CA ASP A 77 -30.38 6.07 -15.29
C ASP A 77 -31.52 6.98 -14.85
N ALA A 78 -32.14 7.56 -15.87
CA ALA A 78 -33.10 8.63 -15.80
C ALA A 78 -34.48 8.12 -15.36
N ASP A 79 -35.09 8.82 -14.40
CA ASP A 79 -36.52 8.76 -14.13
C ASP A 79 -37.22 9.71 -15.11
N LYS A 80 -37.96 9.15 -16.08
CA LYS A 80 -39.08 9.81 -16.75
C LYS A 80 -40.04 8.79 -17.35
#